data_AF-A0A815KPF2-F1
#
_entry.id   AF-A0A815KPF2-F1
#
_cell.length_a   1.000
_cell.length_b   1.000
_cell.length_c   1.000
_cell.angle_alpha   90.00
_cell.angle_beta   90.00
_cell.angle_gamma   90.00
#
_symmetry.space_group_name_H-M   'P 1'
#
loop_
_entity.id
_entity.type
_entity.pdbx_description
1 polymer ?
#
loop_
_entity_poly.entity_id
_entity_poly.type
_entity_poly.pdbx_seq_one_letter_code
_entity_poly.pdbx_strand_id
1 'polypeptide(L)'
;MLKLYTTTSTSFNYLGNGTGPTESAESKKALADLQDQLRLLKKDLANKDTLVQELTSMKDANKHVHFEPDRYDPLSGLDRTSLAAARRELDQCRMKIDGLTHDLRETTIKLAAKDERINELKNENDSIKREHDLISQANNQLRLRVCELESNINSYDSVANKSTLTISSMQKDAKEKQDQLLELQARIRTHMEEREASERKMDVLHKKLQELFAQLSVTLGHDYGQPSVASFETVMIRIADINAENTLLKGKMIKIEDASKLLEKENETNRATIQQMTNRLQSYDHYNANHRLQIDTIKAERDAALHDKETIKTELETVKSRLDSIQKAWQNTRGELDQRENKYSSHELHMKQLENDVVYIKSCFDAFKQQTGQLLSDGYVKVEPKEDEIKEKVQLLMQSSKDRGVIITNLQNQKEQLAKQLQEQIDINKEVDKKRAHTETHLYELENRFKTLNMNCTTAEVYRESYKQDKAKFHHFLERLGSIMKIENISNDLGYELNPDVLLQRVEQLMKIEINSIIDQKTSTYNLQRKIQQLKEQMENKDLHLDLLRKKVLALEEGRSAKTDLEREIDDHVILSRKMKLKVESLTQQVNELRNENTQLKSQHTDDHTLKGRLV
;
A
#
# COMPACT_ATOMS: atom_id res chain seq x y z
N MET A 1 13.98 43.07 -121.73
CA MET A 1 14.97 42.14 -122.34
C MET A 1 16.06 41.83 -121.32
N LEU A 2 16.80 40.72 -121.52
CA LEU A 2 18.14 40.29 -121.00
C LEU A 2 18.86 41.10 -119.89
N LYS A 3 19.69 40.54 -118.99
CA LYS A 3 20.02 39.16 -118.52
C LYS A 3 20.81 39.33 -117.19
N LEU A 4 20.49 38.63 -116.10
CA LEU A 4 21.17 37.41 -115.59
C LEU A 4 22.69 37.48 -115.28
N TYR A 5 23.00 37.41 -113.98
CA TYR A 5 24.00 36.55 -113.28
C TYR A 5 25.51 36.55 -113.61
N THR A 6 26.33 36.82 -112.57
CA THR A 6 27.53 36.05 -112.07
C THR A 6 27.92 36.69 -110.70
N THR A 7 28.29 36.06 -109.58
CA THR A 7 28.75 34.70 -109.16
C THR A 7 30.27 34.53 -108.98
N THR A 8 30.77 34.70 -107.74
CA THR A 8 31.97 34.09 -107.07
C THR A 8 31.87 34.46 -105.57
N SER A 9 32.08 33.59 -104.57
CA SER A 9 33.35 32.95 -104.11
C SER A 9 34.43 33.98 -103.76
N THR A 10 35.14 33.98 -102.61
CA THR A 10 35.28 33.02 -101.48
C THR A 10 35.74 33.84 -100.22
N SER A 11 35.96 33.39 -98.98
CA SER A 11 36.37 32.08 -98.40
C SER A 11 35.79 31.81 -96.99
N PHE A 12 35.78 30.52 -96.66
CA PHE A 12 35.96 29.86 -95.35
C PHE A 12 36.67 30.67 -94.23
N ASN A 13 36.19 30.51 -92.98
CA ASN A 13 37.06 30.49 -91.79
C ASN A 13 36.43 29.70 -90.63
N TYR A 14 37.19 28.77 -90.03
CA TYR A 14 36.80 27.95 -88.88
C TYR A 14 37.12 28.69 -87.57
N LEU A 15 36.22 28.65 -86.58
CA LEU A 15 36.59 28.76 -85.15
C LEU A 15 35.43 28.32 -84.24
N GLY A 16 35.27 27.01 -84.07
CA GLY A 16 34.28 26.41 -83.17
C GLY A 16 34.75 26.38 -81.71
N ASN A 17 34.53 27.46 -80.95
CA ASN A 17 34.77 27.46 -79.51
C ASN A 17 33.64 26.75 -78.75
N GLY A 18 33.67 25.42 -78.76
CA GLY A 18 32.82 24.58 -77.93
C GLY A 18 33.28 24.57 -76.47
N THR A 19 32.93 25.60 -75.69
CA THR A 19 33.09 25.56 -74.22
C THR A 19 32.07 24.58 -73.65
N GLY A 20 32.51 23.37 -73.34
CA GLY A 20 31.66 22.34 -72.72
C GLY A 20 31.11 22.76 -71.35
N PRO A 21 30.01 22.16 -70.89
CA PRO A 21 29.42 22.48 -69.60
C PRO A 21 30.41 22.16 -68.47
N THR A 22 30.55 23.07 -67.52
CA THR A 22 31.35 22.85 -66.31
C THR A 22 30.65 21.81 -65.42
N GLU A 23 31.10 20.56 -65.49
CA GLU A 23 30.70 19.51 -64.55
C GLU A 23 30.97 19.98 -63.11
N SER A 24 29.91 20.14 -62.29
CA SER A 24 30.07 20.38 -60.85
C SER A 24 30.96 19.30 -60.23
N ALA A 25 31.76 19.68 -59.24
CA ALA A 25 32.52 18.73 -58.43
C ALA A 25 31.59 17.67 -57.78
N GLU A 26 30.33 18.02 -57.51
CA GLU A 26 29.29 17.11 -57.03
C GLU A 26 28.93 16.05 -58.07
N SER A 27 28.91 16.39 -59.36
CA SER A 27 28.62 15.46 -60.46
C SER A 27 29.73 14.41 -60.60
N LYS A 28 31.00 14.85 -60.47
CA LYS A 28 32.16 13.93 -60.45
C LYS A 28 32.18 13.06 -59.22
N LYS A 29 31.78 13.60 -58.06
CA LYS A 29 31.63 12.83 -56.83
C LYS A 29 30.50 11.78 -56.96
N ALA A 30 29.32 12.17 -57.44
CA ALA A 30 28.20 11.25 -57.66
C ALA A 30 28.56 10.13 -58.65
N LEU A 31 29.35 10.44 -59.70
CA LEU A 31 29.84 9.43 -60.64
C LEU A 31 30.82 8.44 -59.96
N ALA A 32 31.69 8.90 -59.06
CA ALA A 32 32.58 8.05 -58.28
C ALA A 32 31.80 7.18 -57.26
N ASP A 33 30.87 7.79 -56.51
CA ASP A 33 30.01 7.10 -55.55
C ASP A 33 29.17 6.00 -56.26
N LEU A 34 28.68 6.25 -57.49
CA LEU A 34 28.01 5.25 -58.32
C LEU A 34 28.95 4.14 -58.82
N GLN A 35 30.21 4.45 -59.15
CA GLN A 35 31.19 3.45 -59.56
C GLN A 35 31.58 2.52 -58.42
N ASP A 36 31.75 3.01 -57.20
CA ASP A 36 32.02 2.17 -56.03
C ASP A 36 30.78 1.37 -55.59
N GLN A 37 29.56 1.90 -55.71
CA GLN A 37 28.34 1.11 -55.55
C GLN A 37 28.26 -0.05 -56.57
N LEU A 38 28.57 0.21 -57.84
CA LEU A 38 28.66 -0.84 -58.88
C LEU A 38 29.75 -1.88 -58.57
N ARG A 39 30.87 -1.45 -57.98
CA ARG A 39 31.96 -2.34 -57.57
C ARG A 39 31.56 -3.23 -56.39
N LEU A 40 30.81 -2.69 -55.43
CA LEU A 40 30.27 -3.43 -54.29
C LEU A 40 29.23 -4.46 -54.75
N LEU A 41 28.28 -4.06 -55.59
CA LEU A 41 27.24 -4.95 -56.14
C LEU A 41 27.83 -6.10 -56.97
N LYS A 42 28.91 -5.86 -57.73
CA LYS A 42 29.63 -6.94 -58.45
C LYS A 42 30.32 -7.93 -57.50
N LYS A 43 30.82 -7.48 -56.35
CA LYS A 43 31.39 -8.36 -55.32
C LYS A 43 30.31 -9.22 -54.67
N ASP A 44 29.16 -8.62 -54.33
CA ASP A 44 28.03 -9.35 -53.73
C ASP A 44 27.36 -10.34 -54.70
N LEU A 45 27.40 -10.07 -56.01
CA LEU A 45 26.96 -11.04 -57.01
C LEU A 45 27.89 -12.27 -57.03
N ALA A 46 29.21 -12.05 -57.11
CA ALA A 46 30.19 -13.14 -57.07
C ALA A 46 30.12 -13.97 -55.78
N ASN A 47 29.90 -13.33 -54.62
CA ASN A 47 29.68 -14.02 -53.34
C ASN A 47 28.41 -14.91 -53.36
N LYS A 48 27.35 -14.49 -54.07
CA LYS A 48 26.11 -15.27 -54.22
C LYS A 48 26.31 -16.43 -55.18
N ASP A 49 27.05 -16.23 -56.27
CA ASP A 49 27.36 -17.31 -57.23
C ASP A 49 28.16 -18.44 -56.56
N THR A 50 29.15 -18.11 -55.71
CA THR A 50 29.85 -19.12 -54.90
C THR A 50 28.93 -19.84 -53.91
N LEU A 51 28.02 -19.12 -53.24
CA LEU A 51 27.08 -19.73 -52.28
C LEU A 51 26.06 -20.66 -52.99
N VAL A 52 25.63 -20.31 -54.20
CA VAL A 52 24.79 -21.18 -55.05
C VAL A 52 25.57 -22.44 -55.46
N GLN A 53 26.86 -22.32 -55.75
CA GLN A 53 27.72 -23.46 -56.09
C GLN A 53 27.91 -24.41 -54.90
N GLU A 54 28.12 -23.89 -53.69
CA GLU A 54 28.17 -24.67 -52.44
C GLU A 54 26.85 -25.40 -52.17
N LEU A 55 25.73 -24.68 -52.19
CA LEU A 55 24.38 -25.23 -51.97
C LEU A 55 23.98 -26.28 -53.01
N THR A 56 24.48 -26.16 -54.25
CA THR A 56 24.27 -27.17 -55.29
C THR A 56 25.03 -28.46 -54.98
N SER A 57 26.28 -28.37 -54.49
CA SER A 57 27.09 -29.56 -54.19
C SER A 57 26.59 -30.36 -52.97
N MET A 58 25.99 -29.71 -51.97
CA MET A 58 25.38 -30.42 -50.83
C MET A 58 24.14 -31.23 -51.20
N LYS A 59 23.51 -30.99 -52.36
CA LYS A 59 22.22 -31.62 -52.71
C LYS A 59 22.35 -33.11 -53.11
N ASP A 60 23.54 -33.55 -53.51
CA ASP A 60 23.82 -34.95 -53.86
C ASP A 60 24.13 -35.85 -52.64
N ALA A 61 24.30 -35.28 -51.45
CA ALA A 61 24.74 -36.00 -50.25
C ALA A 61 23.66 -36.89 -49.58
N ASN A 62 22.40 -36.81 -50.03
CA ASN A 62 21.27 -37.43 -49.32
C ASN A 62 20.72 -38.68 -50.05
N LYS A 63 21.54 -39.75 -50.11
CA LYS A 63 21.12 -41.07 -50.61
C LYS A 63 20.77 -42.02 -49.46
N HIS A 64 19.68 -42.77 -49.65
CA HIS A 64 19.04 -43.67 -48.69
C HIS A 64 20.00 -44.46 -47.78
N VAL A 65 19.82 -44.31 -46.47
CA VAL A 65 20.18 -45.38 -45.51
C VAL A 65 19.14 -46.49 -45.66
N HIS A 66 19.55 -47.63 -46.22
CA HIS A 66 18.72 -48.83 -46.29
C HIS A 66 18.86 -49.60 -44.97
N PHE A 67 17.75 -49.81 -44.26
CA PHE A 67 17.76 -50.46 -42.95
C PHE A 67 17.51 -51.96 -43.11
N GLU A 68 18.55 -52.79 -43.02
CA GLU A 68 18.37 -54.25 -42.95
C GLU A 68 17.67 -54.64 -41.64
N PRO A 69 16.59 -55.44 -41.68
CA PRO A 69 15.98 -55.99 -40.48
C PRO A 69 16.81 -57.18 -39.99
N ASP A 70 17.63 -56.94 -38.97
CA ASP A 70 18.51 -57.95 -38.39
C ASP A 70 17.72 -59.14 -37.81
N ARG A 71 18.30 -60.34 -37.87
CA ARG A 71 17.57 -61.60 -37.62
C ARG A 71 17.39 -61.86 -36.12
N TYR A 72 16.19 -61.66 -35.61
CA TYR A 72 15.86 -62.07 -34.24
C TYR A 72 15.58 -63.57 -34.14
N ASP A 73 16.44 -64.26 -33.41
CA ASP A 73 16.33 -65.69 -33.08
C ASP A 73 15.14 -65.92 -32.11
N PRO A 74 14.35 -67.00 -32.25
CA PRO A 74 13.12 -67.17 -31.47
C PRO A 74 13.42 -67.63 -30.04
N LEU A 75 13.57 -66.67 -29.13
CA LEU A 75 13.79 -66.90 -27.68
C LEU A 75 12.62 -67.67 -27.03
N SER A 76 12.73 -69.00 -27.04
CA SER A 76 11.87 -69.93 -26.31
C SER A 76 12.13 -69.85 -24.80
N GLY A 77 11.44 -68.94 -24.09
CA GLY A 77 11.58 -68.84 -22.63
C GLY A 77 10.86 -67.71 -21.90
N LEU A 78 10.10 -66.85 -22.60
CA LEU A 78 9.40 -65.71 -21.98
C LEU A 78 7.98 -66.07 -21.53
N ASP A 79 7.63 -65.64 -20.31
CA ASP A 79 6.29 -65.86 -19.75
C ASP A 79 5.19 -65.18 -20.60
N ARG A 80 4.04 -65.84 -20.65
CA ARG A 80 2.87 -65.47 -21.46
C ARG A 80 2.32 -64.08 -21.09
N THR A 81 2.58 -63.64 -19.86
CA THR A 81 2.28 -62.29 -19.35
C THR A 81 3.18 -61.22 -19.97
N SER A 82 4.50 -61.45 -20.03
CA SER A 82 5.50 -60.54 -20.59
C SER A 82 5.27 -60.32 -22.09
N LEU A 83 4.99 -61.39 -22.83
CA LEU A 83 4.65 -61.30 -24.26
C LEU A 83 3.36 -60.48 -24.50
N ALA A 84 2.40 -60.50 -23.56
CA ALA A 84 1.19 -59.71 -23.64
C ALA A 84 1.42 -58.22 -23.29
N ALA A 85 2.35 -57.93 -22.37
CA ALA A 85 2.77 -56.55 -22.06
C ALA A 85 3.47 -55.91 -23.26
N ALA A 86 4.50 -56.56 -23.81
CA ALA A 86 5.25 -56.08 -24.97
C ALA A 86 4.35 -55.85 -26.22
N ARG A 87 3.30 -56.65 -26.39
CA ARG A 87 2.29 -56.43 -27.45
C ARG A 87 1.45 -55.17 -27.21
N ARG A 88 1.00 -54.92 -25.98
CA ARG A 88 0.27 -53.68 -25.65
C ARG A 88 1.13 -52.44 -25.85
N GLU A 89 2.40 -52.50 -25.46
CA GLU A 89 3.37 -51.42 -25.68
C GLU A 89 3.63 -51.19 -27.17
N LEU A 90 3.79 -52.25 -27.97
CA LEU A 90 3.91 -52.17 -29.43
C LEU A 90 2.68 -51.52 -30.08
N ASP A 91 1.46 -51.92 -29.67
CA ASP A 91 0.22 -51.37 -30.21
C ASP A 91 -0.03 -49.92 -29.73
N GLN A 92 0.37 -49.56 -28.51
CA GLN A 92 0.38 -48.17 -28.03
C GLN A 92 1.39 -47.30 -28.82
N CYS A 93 2.57 -47.84 -29.13
CA CYS A 93 3.55 -47.19 -30.00
C CYS A 93 3.00 -47.01 -31.43
N ARG A 94 2.28 -48.00 -31.98
CA ARG A 94 1.61 -47.89 -33.28
C ARG A 94 0.56 -46.79 -33.29
N MET A 95 -0.37 -46.79 -32.34
CA MET A 95 -1.37 -45.71 -32.23
C MET A 95 -0.73 -44.32 -32.12
N LYS A 96 0.41 -44.20 -31.43
CA LYS A 96 1.17 -42.95 -31.34
C LYS A 96 1.86 -42.57 -32.67
N ILE A 97 2.39 -43.54 -33.41
CA ILE A 97 2.95 -43.34 -34.76
C ILE A 97 1.85 -42.93 -35.74
N ASP A 98 0.70 -43.59 -35.73
CA ASP A 98 -0.44 -43.29 -36.60
C ASP A 98 -0.99 -41.88 -36.33
N GLY A 99 -1.12 -41.49 -35.05
CA GLY A 99 -1.47 -40.14 -34.63
C GLY A 99 -0.46 -39.09 -35.13
N LEU A 100 0.83 -39.27 -34.84
CA LEU A 100 1.89 -38.37 -35.33
C LEU A 100 1.95 -38.31 -36.87
N THR A 101 1.61 -39.40 -37.57
CA THR A 101 1.55 -39.43 -39.04
C THR A 101 0.30 -38.73 -39.58
N HIS A 102 -0.79 -38.71 -38.83
CA HIS A 102 -1.97 -37.88 -39.13
C HIS A 102 -1.63 -36.39 -38.93
N ASP A 103 -1.05 -36.02 -37.79
CA ASP A 103 -0.65 -34.64 -37.46
C ASP A 103 0.37 -34.10 -38.50
N LEU A 104 1.32 -34.93 -38.93
CA LEU A 104 2.29 -34.59 -39.98
C LEU A 104 1.60 -34.33 -41.32
N ARG A 105 0.60 -35.13 -41.70
CA ARG A 105 -0.18 -34.88 -42.94
C ARG A 105 -1.01 -33.61 -42.83
N GLU A 106 -1.69 -33.39 -41.71
CA GLU A 106 -2.54 -32.22 -41.51
C GLU A 106 -1.72 -30.92 -41.49
N THR A 107 -0.56 -30.92 -40.84
CA THR A 107 0.40 -29.80 -40.86
C THR A 107 1.02 -29.59 -42.25
N THR A 108 1.30 -30.65 -43.01
CA THR A 108 1.76 -30.55 -44.42
C THR A 108 0.71 -29.91 -45.33
N ILE A 109 -0.57 -30.28 -45.17
CA ILE A 109 -1.68 -29.67 -45.93
C ILE A 109 -1.84 -28.19 -45.54
N LYS A 110 -1.76 -27.86 -44.25
CA LYS A 110 -1.77 -26.48 -43.74
C LYS A 110 -0.56 -25.65 -44.18
N LEU A 111 0.57 -26.28 -44.50
CA LEU A 111 1.74 -25.63 -45.09
C LEU A 111 1.48 -25.32 -46.57
N ALA A 112 1.07 -26.31 -47.36
CA ALA A 112 0.81 -26.14 -48.79
C ALA A 112 -0.22 -25.04 -49.09
N ALA A 113 -1.32 -24.98 -48.31
CA ALA A 113 -2.32 -23.92 -48.45
C ALA A 113 -1.78 -22.51 -48.09
N LYS A 114 -0.76 -22.42 -47.22
CA LYS A 114 -0.07 -21.15 -46.94
C LYS A 114 0.90 -20.78 -48.06
N ASP A 115 1.64 -21.74 -48.62
CA ASP A 115 2.52 -21.50 -49.77
C ASP A 115 1.74 -21.06 -51.01
N GLU A 116 0.55 -21.63 -51.23
CA GLU A 116 -0.39 -21.19 -52.26
C GLU A 116 -0.83 -19.73 -52.04
N ARG A 117 -1.35 -19.39 -50.85
CA ARG A 117 -1.74 -17.99 -50.54
C ARG A 117 -0.56 -17.00 -50.59
N ILE A 118 0.65 -17.45 -50.24
CA ILE A 118 1.88 -16.65 -50.38
C ILE A 118 2.19 -16.38 -51.86
N ASN A 119 1.92 -17.33 -52.76
CA ASN A 119 2.13 -17.13 -54.20
C ASN A 119 1.03 -16.27 -54.85
N GLU A 120 -0.22 -16.37 -54.40
CA GLU A 120 -1.28 -15.41 -54.76
C GLU A 120 -0.87 -13.98 -54.39
N LEU A 121 -0.47 -13.76 -53.13
CA LEU A 121 -0.04 -12.44 -52.63
C LEU A 121 1.19 -11.88 -53.36
N LYS A 122 2.12 -12.73 -53.83
CA LYS A 122 3.23 -12.30 -54.72
C LYS A 122 2.70 -11.83 -56.08
N ASN A 123 1.80 -12.60 -56.69
CA ASN A 123 1.22 -12.27 -58.00
C ASN A 123 0.40 -10.97 -57.96
N GLU A 124 -0.40 -10.77 -56.91
CA GLU A 124 -1.11 -9.52 -56.61
C GLU A 124 -0.11 -8.34 -56.50
N ASN A 125 0.92 -8.48 -55.66
CA ASN A 125 1.94 -7.45 -55.41
C ASN A 125 2.75 -7.09 -56.68
N ASP A 126 3.16 -8.07 -57.48
CA ASP A 126 3.85 -7.83 -58.75
C ASP A 126 2.93 -7.23 -59.83
N SER A 127 1.61 -7.42 -59.73
CA SER A 127 0.64 -6.70 -60.56
C SER A 127 0.54 -5.23 -60.15
N ILE A 128 0.44 -4.96 -58.85
CA ILE A 128 0.40 -3.59 -58.28
C ILE A 128 1.67 -2.81 -58.64
N LYS A 129 2.87 -3.44 -58.61
CA LYS A 129 4.11 -2.82 -59.09
C LYS A 129 4.04 -2.44 -60.57
N ARG A 130 3.58 -3.34 -61.44
CA ARG A 130 3.44 -3.07 -62.88
C ARG A 130 2.48 -1.92 -63.16
N GLU A 131 1.37 -1.85 -62.42
CA GLU A 131 0.41 -0.74 -62.51
C GLU A 131 0.99 0.59 -61.99
N HIS A 132 1.66 0.56 -60.83
CA HIS A 132 2.40 1.70 -60.28
C HIS A 132 3.42 2.26 -61.28
N ASP A 133 4.21 1.41 -61.92
CA ASP A 133 5.27 1.84 -62.83
C ASP A 133 4.70 2.44 -64.12
N LEU A 134 3.56 1.94 -64.62
CA LEU A 134 2.82 2.55 -65.72
C LEU A 134 2.26 3.93 -65.33
N ILE A 135 1.66 4.04 -64.14
CA ILE A 135 1.14 5.32 -63.60
C ILE A 135 2.29 6.32 -63.39
N SER A 136 3.46 5.87 -62.93
CA SER A 136 4.66 6.67 -62.75
C SER A 136 5.20 7.21 -64.08
N GLN A 137 5.26 6.36 -65.12
CA GLN A 137 5.64 6.78 -66.48
C GLN A 137 4.65 7.80 -67.06
N ALA A 138 3.34 7.56 -66.92
CA ALA A 138 2.31 8.50 -67.38
C ALA A 138 2.41 9.87 -66.66
N ASN A 139 2.61 9.86 -65.34
CA ASN A 139 2.83 11.09 -64.56
C ASN A 139 4.10 11.84 -65.01
N ASN A 140 5.19 11.16 -65.35
CA ASN A 140 6.40 11.80 -65.86
C ASN A 140 6.18 12.41 -67.26
N GLN A 141 5.44 11.75 -68.15
CA GLN A 141 5.05 12.32 -69.45
C GLN A 141 4.17 13.56 -69.29
N LEU A 142 3.19 13.53 -68.38
CA LEU A 142 2.36 14.70 -68.06
C LEU A 142 3.17 15.86 -67.49
N ARG A 143 4.12 15.60 -66.58
CA ARG A 143 5.04 16.62 -66.04
C ARG A 143 5.88 17.29 -67.13
N LEU A 144 6.49 16.49 -68.01
CA LEU A 144 7.24 17.03 -69.16
C LEU A 144 6.34 17.91 -70.04
N ARG A 145 5.12 17.46 -70.33
CA ARG A 145 4.17 18.22 -71.16
C ARG A 145 3.69 19.52 -70.50
N VAL A 146 3.58 19.56 -69.16
CA VAL A 146 3.31 20.81 -68.43
C VAL A 146 4.47 21.79 -68.60
N CYS A 147 5.72 21.36 -68.40
CA CYS A 147 6.88 22.24 -68.57
C CYS A 147 7.06 22.75 -70.01
N GLU A 148 6.73 21.94 -71.03
CA GLU A 148 6.64 22.42 -72.42
C GLU A 148 5.59 23.53 -72.58
N LEU A 149 4.39 23.37 -72.02
CA LEU A 149 3.31 24.35 -72.12
C LEU A 149 3.65 25.64 -71.35
N GLU A 150 4.25 25.54 -70.17
CA GLU A 150 4.77 26.67 -69.40
C GLU A 150 5.85 27.44 -70.19
N SER A 151 6.78 26.73 -70.83
CA SER A 151 7.81 27.35 -71.69
C SER A 151 7.20 28.08 -72.89
N ASN A 152 6.18 27.49 -73.53
CA ASN A 152 5.46 28.11 -74.64
C ASN A 152 4.68 29.36 -74.19
N ILE A 153 4.02 29.34 -73.03
CA ILE A 153 3.31 30.51 -72.47
C ILE A 153 4.28 31.68 -72.24
N ASN A 154 5.42 31.43 -71.59
CA ASN A 154 6.46 32.46 -71.38
C ASN A 154 7.00 33.03 -72.71
N SER A 155 7.09 32.20 -73.76
CA SER A 155 7.47 32.64 -75.11
C SER A 155 6.39 33.53 -75.74
N TYR A 156 5.12 33.13 -75.65
CA TYR A 156 4.00 33.94 -76.15
C TYR A 156 3.87 35.27 -75.41
N ASP A 157 4.05 35.31 -74.10
CA ASP A 157 4.06 36.56 -73.32
C ASP A 157 5.24 37.46 -73.73
N SER A 158 6.42 36.90 -74.01
CA SER A 158 7.55 37.67 -74.55
C SER A 158 7.23 38.31 -75.91
N VAL A 159 6.50 37.60 -76.79
CA VAL A 159 6.05 38.11 -78.09
C VAL A 159 4.95 39.15 -77.91
N ALA A 160 3.94 38.89 -77.09
CA ALA A 160 2.82 39.79 -76.83
C ALA A 160 3.27 41.13 -76.22
N ASN A 161 4.23 41.10 -75.28
CA ASN A 161 4.83 42.32 -74.74
C ASN A 161 5.58 43.14 -75.81
N LYS A 162 6.36 42.48 -76.68
CA LYS A 162 7.03 43.15 -77.82
C LYS A 162 6.02 43.76 -78.79
N SER A 163 4.99 43.01 -79.18
CA SER A 163 3.92 43.50 -80.06
C SER A 163 3.17 44.69 -79.44
N THR A 164 2.90 44.66 -78.13
CA THR A 164 2.26 45.77 -77.41
C THR A 164 3.12 47.03 -77.46
N LEU A 165 4.43 46.93 -77.20
CA LEU A 165 5.37 48.06 -77.32
C LEU A 165 5.42 48.61 -78.75
N THR A 166 5.43 47.75 -79.77
CA THR A 166 5.36 48.19 -81.18
C THR A 166 4.05 48.92 -81.48
N ILE A 167 2.91 48.41 -81.03
CA ILE A 167 1.59 49.04 -81.21
C ILE A 167 1.54 50.40 -80.52
N SER A 168 2.02 50.52 -79.27
CA SER A 168 2.08 51.81 -78.57
C SER A 168 3.00 52.82 -79.29
N SER A 169 4.11 52.37 -79.85
CA SER A 169 5.01 53.22 -80.66
C SER A 169 4.33 53.70 -81.95
N MET A 170 3.60 52.82 -82.64
CA MET A 170 2.86 53.18 -83.86
C MET A 170 1.67 54.10 -83.56
N GLN A 171 0.97 53.91 -82.44
CA GLN A 171 -0.10 54.81 -81.99
C GLN A 171 0.45 56.22 -81.66
N LYS A 172 1.66 56.32 -81.11
CA LYS A 172 2.33 57.60 -80.85
C LYS A 172 2.68 58.33 -82.14
N ASP A 173 3.35 57.68 -83.09
CA ASP A 173 3.66 58.27 -84.40
C ASP A 173 2.37 58.64 -85.16
N ALA A 174 1.36 57.77 -85.21
CA ALA A 174 0.08 58.07 -85.83
C ALA A 174 -0.60 59.31 -85.23
N LYS A 175 -0.49 59.54 -83.91
CA LYS A 175 -0.95 60.76 -83.28
C LYS A 175 -0.11 61.97 -83.68
N GLU A 176 1.22 61.87 -83.68
CA GLU A 176 2.11 62.95 -84.12
C GLU A 176 1.86 63.34 -85.59
N LYS A 177 1.51 62.38 -86.46
CA LYS A 177 1.05 62.66 -87.83
C LYS A 177 -0.32 63.31 -87.88
N GLN A 178 -1.26 62.92 -87.03
CA GLN A 178 -2.58 63.54 -86.94
C GLN A 178 -2.46 65.02 -86.49
N ASP A 179 -1.62 65.29 -85.49
CA ASP A 179 -1.37 66.64 -84.99
C ASP A 179 -0.69 67.51 -86.06
N GLN A 180 0.32 66.97 -86.77
CA GLN A 180 0.95 67.63 -87.95
C GLN A 180 -0.04 67.91 -89.09
N LEU A 181 -0.99 67.00 -89.34
CA LEU A 181 -2.02 67.16 -90.38
C LEU A 181 -3.00 68.30 -90.02
N LEU A 182 -3.38 68.42 -88.74
CA LEU A 182 -4.22 69.53 -88.26
C LEU A 182 -3.50 70.89 -88.36
N GLU A 183 -2.20 70.96 -88.04
CA GLU A 183 -1.39 72.18 -88.22
C GLU A 183 -1.35 72.61 -89.70
N LEU A 184 -1.11 71.66 -90.62
CA LEU A 184 -1.09 71.93 -92.06
C LEU A 184 -2.47 72.36 -92.59
N GLN A 185 -3.58 71.77 -92.09
CA GLN A 185 -4.93 72.21 -92.43
C GLN A 185 -5.20 73.65 -91.97
N ALA A 186 -4.81 74.01 -90.74
CA ALA A 186 -4.94 75.37 -90.23
C ALA A 186 -4.13 76.37 -91.09
N ARG A 187 -2.90 76.02 -91.46
CA ARG A 187 -2.03 76.85 -92.32
C ARG A 187 -2.57 77.03 -93.73
N ILE A 188 -3.12 75.97 -94.35
CA ILE A 188 -3.79 76.05 -95.65
C ILE A 188 -4.99 77.00 -95.57
N ARG A 189 -5.78 76.91 -94.50
CA ARG A 189 -6.92 77.81 -94.27
C ARG A 189 -6.49 79.29 -94.21
N THR A 190 -5.45 79.62 -93.44
CA THR A 190 -4.91 81.00 -93.40
C THR A 190 -4.51 81.48 -94.79
N HIS A 191 -3.80 80.67 -95.58
CA HIS A 191 -3.41 81.05 -96.95
C HIS A 191 -4.60 81.18 -97.93
N MET A 192 -5.72 80.48 -97.70
CA MET A 192 -6.95 80.73 -98.46
C MET A 192 -7.61 82.07 -98.07
N GLU A 193 -7.69 82.36 -96.77
CA GLU A 193 -8.24 83.63 -96.26
C GLU A 193 -7.39 84.85 -96.76
N GLU A 194 -6.06 84.70 -96.82
CA GLU A 194 -5.13 85.66 -97.45
C GLU A 194 -5.37 85.82 -98.97
N ARG A 195 -5.55 84.71 -99.69
CA ARG A 195 -5.82 84.73 -101.15
C ARG A 195 -7.14 85.45 -101.47
N GLU A 196 -8.23 85.13 -100.76
CA GLU A 196 -9.51 85.80 -100.96
C GLU A 196 -9.41 87.32 -100.71
N ALA A 197 -8.65 87.73 -99.69
CA ALA A 197 -8.38 89.14 -99.41
C ALA A 197 -7.52 89.84 -100.50
N SER A 198 -6.83 89.07 -101.35
CA SER A 198 -6.13 89.56 -102.54
C SER A 198 -7.06 89.68 -103.74
N GLU A 199 -7.86 88.64 -104.03
CA GLU A 199 -8.78 88.61 -105.18
C GLU A 199 -9.84 89.71 -105.09
N ARG A 200 -10.39 89.97 -103.89
CA ARG A 200 -11.30 91.09 -103.63
C ARG A 200 -10.70 92.47 -103.95
N LYS A 201 -9.37 92.63 -103.92
CA LYS A 201 -8.69 93.88 -104.32
C LYS A 201 -8.55 93.98 -105.85
N MET A 202 -8.35 92.85 -106.53
CA MET A 202 -8.26 92.79 -107.99
C MET A 202 -9.58 93.19 -108.66
N ASP A 203 -10.73 92.70 -108.17
CA ASP A 203 -12.05 93.04 -108.72
C ASP A 203 -12.35 94.55 -108.66
N VAL A 204 -11.92 95.22 -107.58
CA VAL A 204 -12.05 96.68 -107.40
C VAL A 204 -11.22 97.45 -108.42
N LEU A 205 -10.08 96.92 -108.87
CA LEU A 205 -9.27 97.51 -109.93
C LEU A 205 -9.88 97.25 -111.32
N HIS A 206 -10.41 96.05 -111.56
CA HIS A 206 -11.00 95.69 -112.85
C HIS A 206 -12.22 96.56 -113.20
N LYS A 207 -13.09 96.86 -112.22
CA LYS A 207 -14.27 97.73 -112.43
C LYS A 207 -13.89 99.13 -112.90
N LYS A 208 -12.86 99.74 -112.30
CA LYS A 208 -12.34 101.07 -112.71
C LYS A 208 -11.81 101.09 -114.14
N LEU A 209 -11.29 99.97 -114.63
CA LEU A 209 -10.81 99.84 -116.01
C LEU A 209 -11.99 99.77 -117.00
N GLN A 210 -13.09 99.11 -116.65
CA GLN A 210 -14.29 99.06 -117.49
C GLN A 210 -14.97 100.44 -117.62
N GLU A 211 -15.00 101.24 -116.55
CA GLU A 211 -15.53 102.61 -116.58
C GLU A 211 -14.78 103.51 -117.59
N LEU A 212 -13.45 103.36 -117.69
CA LEU A 212 -12.63 104.05 -118.69
C LEU A 212 -12.95 103.63 -120.13
N PHE A 213 -13.14 102.33 -120.39
CA PHE A 213 -13.51 101.87 -121.73
C PHE A 213 -14.91 102.33 -122.17
N ALA A 214 -15.87 102.36 -121.24
CA ALA A 214 -17.23 102.83 -121.52
C ALA A 214 -17.25 104.31 -121.97
N GLN A 215 -16.41 105.16 -121.37
CA GLN A 215 -16.25 106.56 -121.77
C GLN A 215 -15.67 106.69 -123.19
N LEU A 216 -14.78 105.79 -123.60
CA LEU A 216 -14.12 105.85 -124.90
C LEU A 216 -15.07 105.58 -126.07
N SER A 217 -15.93 104.56 -125.95
CA SER A 217 -16.82 104.09 -127.04
C SER A 217 -17.92 105.09 -127.42
N VAL A 218 -18.33 105.96 -126.51
CA VAL A 218 -19.33 107.02 -126.78
C VAL A 218 -18.81 108.05 -127.80
N THR A 219 -17.49 108.15 -127.98
CA THR A 219 -16.83 109.20 -128.78
C THR A 219 -16.77 108.93 -130.28
N LEU A 220 -17.19 107.75 -130.78
CA LEU A 220 -16.72 107.23 -132.10
C LEU A 220 -17.81 106.60 -133.03
N GLY A 221 -19.11 106.84 -132.81
CA GLY A 221 -20.17 106.13 -133.55
C GLY A 221 -20.30 106.43 -135.06
N HIS A 222 -20.52 105.39 -135.88
CA HIS A 222 -20.85 105.43 -137.32
C HIS A 222 -21.52 104.11 -137.79
N ASP A 223 -22.45 104.19 -138.75
CA ASP A 223 -22.88 103.08 -139.64
C ASP A 223 -23.59 103.64 -140.91
N TYR A 224 -23.58 102.92 -142.05
CA TYR A 224 -24.15 103.36 -143.33
C TYR A 224 -24.39 102.22 -144.34
N GLY A 225 -25.46 102.29 -145.15
CA GLY A 225 -25.56 101.46 -146.37
C GLY A 225 -26.83 101.65 -147.23
N GLN A 226 -26.63 101.98 -148.52
CA GLN A 226 -27.61 101.76 -149.62
C GLN A 226 -26.87 101.52 -150.96
N PRO A 227 -27.33 100.59 -151.82
CA PRO A 227 -26.73 100.30 -153.13
C PRO A 227 -27.53 100.86 -154.33
N SER A 228 -26.95 100.78 -155.54
CA SER A 228 -27.58 101.15 -156.83
C SER A 228 -27.48 100.02 -157.87
N VAL A 229 -28.23 100.11 -158.96
CA VAL A 229 -28.48 99.04 -159.95
C VAL A 229 -27.43 99.03 -161.08
N ALA A 230 -27.04 97.85 -161.56
CA ALA A 230 -25.97 97.64 -162.56
C ALA A 230 -26.46 97.11 -163.93
N SER A 231 -25.55 96.98 -164.91
CA SER A 231 -25.89 96.74 -166.33
C SER A 231 -25.82 95.27 -166.77
N PHE A 232 -26.24 94.98 -168.02
CA PHE A 232 -26.26 93.63 -168.59
C PHE A 232 -24.88 92.93 -168.59
N GLU A 233 -23.79 93.65 -168.82
CA GLU A 233 -22.45 93.07 -168.76
C GLU A 233 -22.07 92.72 -167.30
N THR A 234 -22.50 93.53 -166.33
CA THR A 234 -22.41 93.17 -164.91
C THR A 234 -23.24 91.92 -164.59
N VAL A 235 -24.41 91.74 -165.23
CA VAL A 235 -25.22 90.50 -165.08
C VAL A 235 -24.52 89.29 -165.68
N MET A 236 -23.87 89.40 -166.84
CA MET A 236 -23.12 88.29 -167.46
C MET A 236 -21.86 87.92 -166.67
N ILE A 237 -21.11 88.90 -166.16
CA ILE A 237 -20.02 88.66 -165.20
C ILE A 237 -20.59 87.98 -163.95
N ARG A 238 -21.71 88.46 -163.40
CA ARG A 238 -22.35 87.87 -162.22
C ARG A 238 -22.84 86.44 -162.48
N ILE A 239 -23.24 86.07 -163.70
CA ILE A 239 -23.58 84.68 -164.07
C ILE A 239 -22.31 83.79 -164.12
N ALA A 240 -21.19 84.31 -164.62
CA ALA A 240 -19.91 83.60 -164.57
C ALA A 240 -19.43 83.41 -163.10
N ASP A 241 -19.50 84.46 -162.29
CA ASP A 241 -19.24 84.42 -160.84
C ASP A 241 -20.13 83.40 -160.16
N ILE A 242 -21.45 83.42 -160.42
CA ILE A 242 -22.41 82.47 -159.84
C ILE A 242 -22.10 81.03 -160.27
N ASN A 243 -21.62 80.76 -161.48
CA ASN A 243 -21.21 79.42 -161.90
C ASN A 243 -19.90 78.96 -161.24
N ALA A 244 -18.92 79.86 -161.07
CA ALA A 244 -17.70 79.58 -160.30
C ALA A 244 -18.03 79.36 -158.81
N GLU A 245 -18.89 80.19 -158.23
CA GLU A 245 -19.43 80.10 -156.87
C GLU A 245 -20.20 78.80 -156.68
N ASN A 246 -21.07 78.40 -157.60
CA ASN A 246 -21.82 77.14 -157.57
C ASN A 246 -20.88 75.92 -157.64
N THR A 247 -19.82 75.98 -158.44
CA THR A 247 -18.78 74.95 -158.51
C THR A 247 -17.98 74.87 -157.20
N LEU A 248 -17.60 76.01 -156.62
CA LEU A 248 -16.95 76.10 -155.32
C LEU A 248 -17.87 75.61 -154.18
N LEU A 249 -19.16 75.92 -154.24
CA LEU A 249 -20.18 75.47 -153.27
C LEU A 249 -20.39 73.96 -153.36
N LYS A 250 -20.43 73.35 -154.55
CA LYS A 250 -20.42 71.89 -154.70
C LYS A 250 -19.15 71.27 -154.10
N GLY A 251 -17.98 71.86 -154.36
CA GLY A 251 -16.72 71.42 -153.74
C GLY A 251 -16.68 71.57 -152.21
N LYS A 252 -17.33 72.60 -151.65
CA LYS A 252 -17.55 72.77 -150.19
C LYS A 252 -18.55 71.75 -149.66
N MET A 253 -19.64 71.50 -150.39
CA MET A 253 -20.70 70.56 -150.00
C MET A 253 -20.16 69.14 -149.87
N ILE A 254 -19.38 68.66 -150.85
CA ILE A 254 -18.71 67.35 -150.78
C ILE A 254 -17.79 67.27 -149.54
N LYS A 255 -16.98 68.30 -149.28
CA LYS A 255 -16.12 68.35 -148.08
C LYS A 255 -16.90 68.35 -146.76
N ILE A 256 -18.07 68.98 -146.72
CA ILE A 256 -18.96 68.98 -145.55
C ILE A 256 -19.64 67.61 -145.41
N GLU A 257 -20.05 66.97 -146.50
CA GLU A 257 -20.66 65.64 -146.51
C GLU A 257 -19.65 64.56 -146.05
N ASP A 258 -18.41 64.62 -146.51
CA ASP A 258 -17.33 63.72 -146.08
C ASP A 258 -16.94 63.97 -144.61
N ALA A 259 -16.95 65.22 -144.15
CA ALA A 259 -16.77 65.56 -142.73
C ALA A 259 -17.93 65.05 -141.87
N SER A 260 -19.19 65.12 -142.36
CA SER A 260 -20.36 64.56 -141.67
C SER A 260 -20.22 63.05 -141.50
N LYS A 261 -19.91 62.32 -142.58
CA LYS A 261 -19.68 60.86 -142.54
C LYS A 261 -18.55 60.47 -141.58
N LEU A 262 -17.49 61.29 -141.51
CA LEU A 262 -16.39 61.07 -140.56
C LEU A 262 -16.84 61.27 -139.11
N LEU A 263 -17.58 62.35 -138.82
CA LEU A 263 -18.14 62.64 -137.50
C LEU A 263 -19.23 61.65 -137.06
N GLU A 264 -20.07 61.18 -137.98
CA GLU A 264 -21.06 60.12 -137.74
C GLU A 264 -20.36 58.81 -137.32
N LYS A 265 -19.30 58.43 -138.04
CA LYS A 265 -18.47 57.26 -137.72
C LYS A 265 -17.75 57.42 -136.39
N GLU A 266 -17.18 58.60 -136.11
CA GLU A 266 -16.52 58.90 -134.84
C GLU A 266 -17.53 58.83 -133.68
N ASN A 267 -18.71 59.44 -133.84
CA ASN A 267 -19.78 59.43 -132.86
C ASN A 267 -20.27 58.00 -132.55
N GLU A 268 -20.41 57.13 -133.56
CA GLU A 268 -20.75 55.73 -133.31
C GLU A 268 -19.63 54.98 -132.56
N THR A 269 -18.35 55.25 -132.85
CA THR A 269 -17.24 54.68 -132.06
C THR A 269 -17.17 55.22 -130.63
N ASN A 270 -17.51 56.50 -130.43
CA ASN A 270 -17.61 57.12 -129.10
C ASN A 270 -18.79 56.54 -128.31
N ARG A 271 -19.95 56.37 -128.95
CA ARG A 271 -21.15 55.72 -128.39
C ARG A 271 -20.87 54.27 -127.99
N ALA A 272 -20.18 53.49 -128.83
CA ALA A 272 -19.75 52.13 -128.51
C ALA A 272 -18.78 52.10 -127.32
N THR A 273 -17.84 53.05 -127.26
CA THR A 273 -16.89 53.20 -126.15
C THR A 273 -17.59 53.56 -124.83
N ILE A 274 -18.52 54.51 -124.86
CA ILE A 274 -19.36 54.89 -123.71
C ILE A 274 -20.17 53.67 -123.24
N GLN A 275 -20.82 52.94 -124.13
CA GLN A 275 -21.57 51.73 -123.75
C GLN A 275 -20.67 50.67 -123.10
N GLN A 276 -19.44 50.48 -123.59
CA GLN A 276 -18.48 49.57 -122.96
C GLN A 276 -18.07 50.05 -121.56
N MET A 277 -17.89 51.37 -121.36
CA MET A 277 -17.62 51.96 -120.04
C MET A 277 -18.81 51.82 -119.09
N THR A 278 -20.04 52.07 -119.55
CA THR A 278 -21.27 51.88 -118.77
C THR A 278 -21.42 50.42 -118.33
N ASN A 279 -21.22 49.45 -119.22
CA ASN A 279 -21.29 48.03 -118.89
C ASN A 279 -20.22 47.62 -117.86
N ARG A 280 -19.01 48.21 -117.95
CA ARG A 280 -17.94 48.01 -116.95
C ARG A 280 -18.32 48.62 -115.59
N LEU A 281 -18.86 49.85 -115.55
CA LEU A 281 -19.32 50.49 -114.32
C LEU A 281 -20.43 49.67 -113.64
N GLN A 282 -21.45 49.24 -114.37
CA GLN A 282 -22.50 48.35 -113.86
C GLN A 282 -21.94 47.04 -113.30
N SER A 283 -20.89 46.49 -113.92
CA SER A 283 -20.19 45.30 -113.40
C SER A 283 -19.48 45.60 -112.09
N TYR A 284 -18.75 46.73 -111.99
CA TYR A 284 -18.10 47.17 -110.75
C TYR A 284 -19.11 47.45 -109.63
N ASP A 285 -20.26 48.08 -109.92
CA ASP A 285 -21.32 48.32 -108.94
C ASP A 285 -21.92 47.02 -108.41
N HIS A 286 -22.08 46.00 -109.28
CA HIS A 286 -22.50 44.67 -108.87
C HIS A 286 -21.45 43.99 -107.96
N TYR A 287 -20.16 44.04 -108.30
CA TYR A 287 -19.09 43.53 -107.43
C TYR A 287 -19.05 44.28 -106.09
N ASN A 288 -19.17 45.61 -106.09
CA ASN A 288 -19.20 46.43 -104.88
C ASN A 288 -20.42 46.10 -103.98
N ALA A 289 -21.59 45.84 -104.57
CA ALA A 289 -22.77 45.39 -103.84
C ALA A 289 -22.56 44.01 -103.20
N ASN A 290 -21.98 43.06 -103.95
CA ASN A 290 -21.67 41.72 -103.44
C ASN A 290 -20.62 41.75 -102.33
N HIS A 291 -19.57 42.56 -102.44
CA HIS A 291 -18.56 42.74 -101.40
C HIS A 291 -19.13 43.40 -100.14
N ARG A 292 -20.06 44.36 -100.28
CA ARG A 292 -20.78 44.91 -99.11
C ARG A 292 -21.59 43.83 -98.39
N LEU A 293 -22.33 43.00 -99.12
CA LEU A 293 -23.08 41.88 -98.54
C LEU A 293 -22.14 40.90 -97.82
N GLN A 294 -21.01 40.52 -98.43
CA GLN A 294 -20.00 39.67 -97.78
C GLN A 294 -19.46 40.29 -96.47
N ILE A 295 -19.15 41.59 -96.47
CA ILE A 295 -18.70 42.33 -95.29
C ILE A 295 -19.77 42.31 -94.19
N ASP A 296 -21.05 42.47 -94.53
CA ASP A 296 -22.15 42.49 -93.56
C ASP A 296 -22.48 41.09 -93.03
N THR A 297 -22.35 40.04 -93.85
CA THR A 297 -22.38 38.63 -93.39
C THR A 297 -21.26 38.35 -92.39
N ILE A 298 -20.00 38.70 -92.71
CA ILE A 298 -18.84 38.46 -91.84
C ILE A 298 -18.96 39.22 -90.51
N LYS A 299 -19.59 40.42 -90.49
CA LYS A 299 -19.92 41.12 -89.23
C LYS A 299 -20.91 40.33 -88.39
N ALA A 300 -21.99 39.82 -89.00
CA ALA A 300 -23.00 39.03 -88.29
C ALA A 300 -22.43 37.72 -87.72
N GLU A 301 -21.59 37.02 -88.49
CA GLU A 301 -20.87 35.82 -88.06
C GLU A 301 -19.91 36.11 -86.90
N ARG A 302 -19.15 37.22 -86.98
CA ARG A 302 -18.29 37.71 -85.89
C ARG A 302 -19.09 38.00 -84.62
N ASP A 303 -20.22 38.68 -84.75
CA ASP A 303 -21.01 39.13 -83.60
C ASP A 303 -21.77 37.97 -82.92
N ALA A 304 -22.20 36.97 -83.69
CA ALA A 304 -22.65 35.68 -83.16
C ALA A 304 -21.52 34.95 -82.40
N ALA A 305 -20.34 34.80 -83.01
CA ALA A 305 -19.20 34.14 -82.38
C ALA A 305 -18.69 34.87 -81.11
N LEU A 306 -18.84 36.20 -81.03
CA LEU A 306 -18.56 36.99 -79.83
C LEU A 306 -19.62 36.77 -78.74
N HIS A 307 -20.90 36.60 -79.10
CA HIS A 307 -21.96 36.26 -78.17
C HIS A 307 -21.75 34.85 -77.59
N ASP A 308 -21.54 33.84 -78.44
CA ASP A 308 -21.30 32.45 -78.03
C ASP A 308 -20.08 32.35 -77.10
N LYS A 309 -19.00 33.08 -77.42
CA LYS A 309 -17.79 33.17 -76.58
C LYS A 309 -18.11 33.69 -75.17
N GLU A 310 -18.93 34.73 -75.04
CA GLU A 310 -19.26 35.31 -73.74
C GLU A 310 -20.22 34.39 -72.95
N THR A 311 -21.17 33.75 -73.63
CA THR A 311 -22.02 32.69 -73.05
C THR A 311 -21.16 31.56 -72.46
N ILE A 312 -20.28 30.95 -73.26
CA ILE A 312 -19.34 29.90 -72.81
C ILE A 312 -18.45 30.38 -71.66
N LYS A 313 -18.03 31.66 -71.66
CA LYS A 313 -17.24 32.27 -70.58
C LYS A 313 -18.03 32.37 -69.26
N THR A 314 -19.32 32.73 -69.30
CA THR A 314 -20.18 32.77 -68.11
C THR A 314 -20.53 31.37 -67.59
N GLU A 315 -20.73 30.40 -68.48
CA GLU A 315 -20.88 28.98 -68.12
C GLU A 315 -19.62 28.43 -67.45
N LEU A 316 -18.44 28.70 -68.04
CA LEU A 316 -17.14 28.30 -67.49
C LEU A 316 -16.93 28.85 -66.07
N GLU A 317 -17.26 30.11 -65.82
CA GLU A 317 -17.11 30.70 -64.48
C GLU A 317 -18.11 30.11 -63.47
N THR A 318 -19.34 29.80 -63.92
CA THR A 318 -20.33 29.07 -63.12
C THR A 318 -19.85 27.66 -62.77
N VAL A 319 -19.22 26.95 -63.71
CA VAL A 319 -18.63 25.62 -63.50
C VAL A 319 -17.44 25.68 -62.54
N LYS A 320 -16.54 26.67 -62.66
CA LYS A 320 -15.45 26.90 -61.69
C LYS A 320 -15.97 27.16 -60.28
N SER A 321 -16.97 28.02 -60.13
CA SER A 321 -17.57 28.34 -58.83
C SER A 321 -18.20 27.09 -58.18
N ARG A 322 -18.89 26.25 -58.98
CA ARG A 322 -19.38 24.95 -58.52
C ARG A 322 -18.25 23.98 -58.14
N LEU A 323 -17.14 23.96 -58.89
CA LEU A 323 -15.98 23.11 -58.60
C LEU A 323 -15.31 23.52 -57.27
N ASP A 324 -15.07 24.80 -57.04
CA ASP A 324 -14.53 25.33 -55.78
C ASP A 324 -15.45 25.01 -54.58
N SER A 325 -16.77 25.17 -54.76
CA SER A 325 -17.77 24.79 -53.75
C SER A 325 -17.74 23.29 -53.42
N ILE A 326 -17.66 22.43 -54.44
CA ILE A 326 -17.55 20.97 -54.29
C ILE A 326 -16.21 20.59 -53.63
N GLN A 327 -15.10 21.25 -54.00
CA GLN A 327 -13.78 21.00 -53.43
C GLN A 327 -13.73 21.37 -51.95
N LYS A 328 -14.34 22.49 -51.54
CA LYS A 328 -14.49 22.89 -50.13
C LYS A 328 -15.38 21.90 -49.35
N ALA A 329 -16.50 21.47 -49.93
CA ALA A 329 -17.35 20.44 -49.33
C ALA A 329 -16.60 19.11 -49.14
N TRP A 330 -15.84 18.69 -50.16
CA TRP A 330 -14.99 17.49 -50.09
C TRP A 330 -13.91 17.62 -49.00
N GLN A 331 -13.19 18.74 -48.93
CA GLN A 331 -12.19 19.01 -47.89
C GLN A 331 -12.80 18.94 -46.48
N ASN A 332 -14.01 19.47 -46.28
CA ASN A 332 -14.73 19.36 -45.00
C ASN A 332 -15.06 17.89 -44.68
N THR A 333 -15.67 17.15 -45.61
CA THR A 333 -15.99 15.72 -45.39
C THR A 333 -14.75 14.86 -45.18
N ARG A 334 -13.61 15.21 -45.79
CA ARG A 334 -12.31 14.58 -45.56
C ARG A 334 -11.85 14.82 -44.12
N GLY A 335 -11.86 16.06 -43.65
CA GLY A 335 -11.51 16.40 -42.27
C GLY A 335 -12.46 15.79 -41.22
N GLU A 336 -13.74 15.64 -41.55
CA GLU A 336 -14.69 14.88 -40.70
C GLU A 336 -14.35 13.38 -40.66
N LEU A 337 -13.99 12.78 -41.79
CA LEU A 337 -13.58 11.37 -41.86
C LEU A 337 -12.27 11.12 -41.11
N ASP A 338 -11.26 11.97 -41.30
CA ASP A 338 -10.00 11.88 -40.57
C ASP A 338 -10.24 12.03 -39.05
N GLN A 339 -11.18 12.89 -38.61
CA GLN A 339 -11.61 12.97 -37.21
C GLN A 339 -12.38 11.73 -36.71
N ARG A 340 -13.15 11.06 -37.57
CA ARG A 340 -13.86 9.80 -37.24
C ARG A 340 -12.88 8.65 -37.08
N GLU A 341 -11.88 8.56 -37.95
CA GLU A 341 -10.79 7.57 -37.88
C GLU A 341 -9.98 7.72 -36.58
N ASN A 342 -9.53 8.95 -36.26
CA ASN A 342 -8.84 9.22 -35.00
C ASN A 342 -9.69 8.84 -33.75
N LYS A 343 -11.00 9.09 -33.79
CA LYS A 343 -11.92 8.66 -32.72
C LYS A 343 -12.06 7.13 -32.68
N TYR A 344 -12.16 6.47 -33.82
CA TYR A 344 -12.26 5.00 -33.91
C TYR A 344 -11.02 4.32 -33.31
N SER A 345 -9.82 4.71 -33.73
CA SER A 345 -8.55 4.16 -33.21
C SER A 345 -8.38 4.37 -31.70
N SER A 346 -8.90 5.49 -31.17
CA SER A 346 -8.93 5.73 -29.72
C SER A 346 -9.91 4.83 -28.98
N HIS A 347 -11.09 4.52 -29.56
CA HIS A 347 -12.04 3.56 -28.97
C HIS A 347 -11.54 2.11 -29.08
N GLU A 348 -10.86 1.75 -30.17
CA GLU A 348 -10.24 0.43 -30.35
C GLU A 348 -9.15 0.18 -29.30
N LEU A 349 -8.27 1.18 -29.06
CA LEU A 349 -7.26 1.11 -28.00
C LEU A 349 -7.90 0.96 -26.62
N HIS A 350 -8.95 1.74 -26.31
CA HIS A 350 -9.67 1.65 -25.04
C HIS A 350 -10.40 0.31 -24.87
N MET A 351 -11.02 -0.23 -25.93
CA MET A 351 -11.64 -1.56 -25.89
C MET A 351 -10.61 -2.65 -25.61
N LYS A 352 -9.46 -2.63 -26.29
CA LYS A 352 -8.36 -3.56 -26.06
C LYS A 352 -7.80 -3.46 -24.64
N GLN A 353 -7.84 -2.27 -24.05
CA GLN A 353 -7.47 -2.05 -22.64
C GLN A 353 -8.50 -2.67 -21.69
N LEU A 354 -9.81 -2.45 -21.91
CA LEU A 354 -10.89 -3.11 -21.14
C LEU A 354 -10.87 -4.64 -21.29
N GLU A 355 -10.54 -5.18 -22.46
CA GLU A 355 -10.38 -6.62 -22.67
C GLU A 355 -9.25 -7.21 -21.81
N ASN A 356 -8.10 -6.52 -21.76
CA ASN A 356 -6.99 -6.89 -20.87
C ASN A 356 -7.40 -6.81 -19.39
N ASP A 357 -8.11 -5.75 -18.97
CA ASP A 357 -8.58 -5.58 -17.60
C ASP A 357 -9.58 -6.69 -17.20
N VAL A 358 -10.48 -7.09 -18.11
CA VAL A 358 -11.42 -8.20 -17.90
C VAL A 358 -10.67 -9.55 -17.79
N VAL A 359 -9.63 -9.78 -18.58
CA VAL A 359 -8.77 -10.98 -18.46
C VAL A 359 -8.00 -10.98 -17.14
N TYR A 360 -7.45 -9.83 -16.74
CA TYR A 360 -6.74 -9.67 -15.46
C TYR A 360 -7.67 -9.92 -14.27
N ILE A 361 -8.85 -9.29 -14.23
CA ILE A 361 -9.84 -9.47 -13.15
C ILE A 361 -10.31 -10.93 -13.06
N LYS A 362 -10.55 -11.60 -14.20
CA LYS A 362 -10.85 -13.04 -14.22
C LYS A 362 -9.72 -13.86 -13.62
N SER A 363 -8.47 -13.61 -14.02
CA SER A 363 -7.30 -14.31 -13.47
C SER A 363 -7.15 -14.09 -11.96
N CYS A 364 -7.39 -12.88 -11.45
CA CYS A 364 -7.39 -12.60 -10.02
C CYS A 364 -8.54 -13.31 -9.29
N PHE A 365 -9.72 -13.39 -9.87
CA PHE A 365 -10.87 -14.10 -9.28
C PHE A 365 -10.68 -15.63 -9.29
N ASP A 366 -10.08 -16.19 -10.33
CA ASP A 366 -9.71 -17.60 -10.39
C ASP A 366 -8.62 -17.95 -9.36
N ALA A 367 -7.61 -17.10 -9.20
CA ALA A 367 -6.60 -17.24 -8.13
C ALA A 367 -7.22 -17.13 -6.73
N PHE A 368 -8.16 -16.20 -6.52
CA PHE A 368 -8.89 -16.06 -5.25
C PHE A 368 -9.74 -17.30 -4.94
N LYS A 369 -10.44 -17.89 -5.93
CA LYS A 369 -11.16 -19.16 -5.76
C LYS A 369 -10.21 -20.32 -5.47
N GLN A 370 -9.03 -20.37 -6.09
CA GLN A 370 -8.00 -21.38 -5.78
C GLN A 370 -7.54 -21.28 -4.32
N GLN A 371 -7.18 -20.08 -3.87
CA GLN A 371 -6.76 -19.85 -2.48
C GLN A 371 -7.90 -20.17 -1.49
N THR A 372 -9.13 -19.79 -1.80
CA THR A 372 -10.30 -20.02 -0.94
C THR A 372 -10.67 -21.51 -0.86
N GLY A 373 -10.70 -22.22 -2.00
CA GLY A 373 -10.92 -23.67 -2.04
C GLY A 373 -9.82 -24.44 -1.31
N GLN A 374 -8.56 -24.00 -1.42
CA GLN A 374 -7.44 -24.60 -0.68
C GLN A 374 -7.56 -24.38 0.84
N LEU A 375 -7.97 -23.19 1.29
CA LEU A 375 -8.20 -22.88 2.71
C LEU A 375 -9.43 -23.59 3.32
N LEU A 376 -10.43 -23.91 2.49
CA LEU A 376 -11.63 -24.66 2.87
C LEU A 376 -11.48 -26.17 2.74
N SER A 377 -10.41 -26.63 2.10
CA SER A 377 -10.04 -28.05 2.02
C SER A 377 -9.44 -28.52 3.35
N ASP A 378 -9.75 -29.75 3.73
CA ASP A 378 -9.14 -30.43 4.87
C ASP A 378 -8.57 -31.80 4.45
N GLY A 379 -7.99 -32.54 5.40
CA GLY A 379 -7.34 -33.84 5.13
C GLY A 379 -8.30 -34.96 4.67
N TYR A 380 -9.61 -34.74 4.68
CA TYR A 380 -10.64 -35.70 4.29
C TYR A 380 -11.50 -35.21 3.12
N VAL A 381 -11.70 -33.89 2.99
CA VAL A 381 -12.53 -33.27 1.95
C VAL A 381 -11.77 -32.15 1.25
N LYS A 382 -11.37 -32.40 0.00
CA LYS A 382 -10.91 -31.37 -0.94
C LYS A 382 -12.11 -30.58 -1.46
N VAL A 383 -11.99 -29.25 -1.48
CA VAL A 383 -12.96 -28.33 -2.10
C VAL A 383 -12.38 -27.84 -3.42
N GLU A 384 -13.07 -28.09 -4.53
CA GLU A 384 -12.63 -27.56 -5.84
C GLU A 384 -12.83 -26.04 -5.92
N PRO A 385 -12.02 -25.31 -6.71
CA PRO A 385 -12.03 -23.85 -6.78
C PRO A 385 -13.18 -23.30 -7.64
N LYS A 386 -14.41 -23.79 -7.41
CA LYS A 386 -15.65 -23.30 -8.01
C LYS A 386 -16.46 -22.57 -6.94
N GLU A 387 -17.24 -21.59 -7.37
CA GLU A 387 -17.99 -20.73 -6.45
C GLU A 387 -19.01 -21.51 -5.59
N ASP A 388 -19.68 -22.50 -6.17
CA ASP A 388 -20.73 -23.25 -5.49
C ASP A 388 -20.19 -24.30 -4.51
N GLU A 389 -19.10 -24.97 -4.85
CA GLU A 389 -18.36 -25.89 -3.94
C GLU A 389 -17.86 -25.13 -2.69
N ILE A 390 -17.34 -23.91 -2.90
CA ILE A 390 -16.90 -22.99 -1.85
C ILE A 390 -18.08 -22.56 -0.97
N LYS A 391 -19.22 -22.16 -1.57
CA LYS A 391 -20.44 -21.82 -0.82
C LYS A 391 -20.97 -23.00 -0.01
N GLU A 392 -21.02 -24.20 -0.59
CA GLU A 392 -21.54 -25.40 0.07
C GLU A 392 -20.67 -25.78 1.28
N LYS A 393 -19.34 -25.83 1.14
CA LYS A 393 -18.45 -26.07 2.28
C LYS A 393 -18.61 -25.00 3.37
N VAL A 394 -18.75 -23.73 3.02
CA VAL A 394 -18.99 -22.65 4.00
C VAL A 394 -20.33 -22.85 4.72
N GLN A 395 -21.41 -23.22 4.02
CA GLN A 395 -22.71 -23.52 4.64
C GLN A 395 -22.62 -24.73 5.59
N LEU A 396 -21.94 -25.81 5.19
CA LEU A 396 -21.70 -26.99 6.02
C LEU A 396 -20.88 -26.65 7.28
N LEU A 397 -19.83 -25.83 7.15
CA LEU A 397 -19.05 -25.34 8.29
C LEU A 397 -19.88 -24.45 9.23
N MET A 398 -20.72 -23.57 8.69
CA MET A 398 -21.64 -22.75 9.48
C MET A 398 -22.67 -23.60 10.23
N GLN A 399 -23.24 -24.63 9.61
CA GLN A 399 -24.18 -25.52 10.28
C GLN A 399 -23.49 -26.36 11.37
N SER A 400 -22.35 -26.98 11.04
CA SER A 400 -21.51 -27.70 12.00
C SER A 400 -21.07 -26.84 13.20
N SER A 401 -20.93 -25.52 13.00
CA SER A 401 -20.65 -24.56 14.08
C SER A 401 -21.88 -24.32 14.98
N LYS A 402 -23.08 -24.17 14.40
CA LYS A 402 -24.34 -24.09 15.17
C LYS A 402 -24.59 -25.35 15.98
N ASP A 403 -24.42 -26.52 15.36
CA ASP A 403 -24.67 -27.82 16.00
C ASP A 403 -23.71 -28.03 17.19
N ARG A 404 -22.42 -27.68 17.02
CA ARG A 404 -21.45 -27.63 18.12
C ARG A 404 -21.82 -26.61 19.20
N GLY A 405 -22.38 -25.45 18.82
CA GLY A 405 -22.93 -24.47 19.75
C GLY A 405 -24.03 -25.05 20.65
N VAL A 406 -24.99 -25.78 20.07
CA VAL A 406 -26.06 -26.46 20.82
C VAL A 406 -25.49 -27.51 21.78
N ILE A 407 -24.49 -28.29 21.34
CA ILE A 407 -23.80 -29.27 22.19
C ILE A 407 -23.08 -28.57 23.36
N ILE A 408 -22.40 -27.45 23.12
CA ILE A 408 -21.73 -26.65 24.15
C ILE A 408 -22.74 -26.13 25.18
N THR A 409 -23.88 -25.56 24.74
CA THR A 409 -24.94 -25.10 25.65
C THR A 409 -25.51 -26.24 26.50
N ASN A 410 -25.73 -27.42 25.90
CA ASN A 410 -26.19 -28.59 26.65
C ASN A 410 -25.17 -29.07 27.70
N LEU A 411 -23.88 -29.08 27.37
CA LEU A 411 -22.80 -29.42 28.31
C LEU A 411 -22.65 -28.36 29.42
N GLN A 412 -22.85 -27.08 29.09
CA GLN A 412 -22.88 -25.99 30.09
C GLN A 412 -24.05 -26.16 31.07
N ASN A 413 -25.25 -26.46 30.58
CA ASN A 413 -26.43 -26.74 31.41
C ASN A 413 -26.20 -27.96 32.31
N GLN A 414 -25.64 -29.06 31.78
CA GLN A 414 -25.29 -30.25 32.57
C GLN A 414 -24.23 -29.94 33.64
N LYS A 415 -23.19 -29.16 33.30
CA LYS A 415 -22.18 -28.70 34.27
C LYS A 415 -22.80 -27.87 35.39
N GLU A 416 -23.73 -26.96 35.08
CA GLU A 416 -24.40 -26.14 36.09
C GLU A 416 -25.33 -26.97 36.98
N GLN A 417 -26.03 -27.95 36.41
CA GLN A 417 -26.86 -28.89 37.18
C GLN A 417 -26.00 -29.76 38.14
N LEU A 418 -24.88 -30.30 37.66
CA LEU A 418 -23.92 -31.03 38.50
C LEU A 418 -23.29 -30.15 39.58
N ALA A 419 -23.02 -28.88 39.29
CA ALA A 419 -22.51 -27.93 40.27
C ALA A 419 -23.54 -27.63 41.37
N LYS A 420 -24.84 -27.51 41.02
CA LYS A 420 -25.94 -27.36 42.00
C LYS A 420 -26.08 -28.61 42.87
N GLN A 421 -26.09 -29.80 42.28
CA GLN A 421 -26.13 -31.07 43.03
C GLN A 421 -24.92 -31.23 43.97
N LEU A 422 -23.72 -30.83 43.54
CA LEU A 422 -22.53 -30.85 44.40
C LEU A 422 -22.63 -29.82 45.54
N GLN A 423 -23.18 -28.63 45.29
CA GLN A 423 -23.41 -27.61 46.31
C GLN A 423 -24.45 -28.08 47.35
N GLU A 424 -25.56 -28.66 46.89
CA GLU A 424 -26.58 -29.30 47.74
C GLU A 424 -25.96 -30.39 48.63
N GLN A 425 -25.12 -31.27 48.05
CA GLN A 425 -24.43 -32.31 48.80
C GLN A 425 -23.42 -31.75 49.81
N ILE A 426 -22.71 -30.66 49.47
CA ILE A 426 -21.81 -29.95 50.39
C ILE A 426 -22.59 -29.35 51.57
N ASP A 427 -23.76 -28.75 51.33
CA ASP A 427 -24.56 -28.15 52.39
C ASP A 427 -25.27 -29.19 53.27
N ILE A 428 -25.70 -30.32 52.70
CA ILE A 428 -26.13 -31.50 53.45
C ILE A 428 -24.99 -32.02 54.34
N ASN A 429 -23.77 -32.16 53.81
CA ASN A 429 -22.61 -32.60 54.59
C ASN A 429 -22.29 -31.62 55.74
N LYS A 430 -22.34 -30.30 55.51
CA LYS A 430 -22.18 -29.30 56.58
C LYS A 430 -23.21 -29.46 57.70
N GLU A 431 -24.48 -29.78 57.38
CA GLU A 431 -25.50 -30.04 58.40
C GLU A 431 -25.28 -31.38 59.13
N VAL A 432 -24.72 -32.39 58.47
CA VAL A 432 -24.27 -33.63 59.12
C VAL A 432 -23.09 -33.35 60.05
N ASP A 433 -22.09 -32.58 59.63
CA ASP A 433 -20.93 -32.22 60.44
C ASP A 433 -21.28 -31.32 61.64
N LYS A 434 -22.23 -30.39 61.50
CA LYS A 434 -22.79 -29.63 62.64
C LYS A 434 -23.44 -30.55 63.68
N LYS A 435 -24.27 -31.50 63.23
CA LYS A 435 -24.93 -32.48 64.10
C LYS A 435 -23.89 -33.39 64.78
N ARG A 436 -22.89 -33.83 64.01
CA ARG A 436 -21.76 -34.62 64.50
C ARG A 436 -20.99 -33.89 65.60
N ALA A 437 -20.54 -32.67 65.34
CA ALA A 437 -19.83 -31.83 66.30
C ALA A 437 -20.66 -31.62 67.58
N HIS A 438 -21.97 -31.39 67.45
CA HIS A 438 -22.86 -31.32 68.61
C HIS A 438 -22.91 -32.64 69.41
N THR A 439 -23.05 -33.79 68.75
CA THR A 439 -23.00 -35.09 69.43
C THR A 439 -21.63 -35.40 70.05
N GLU A 440 -20.53 -34.95 69.43
CA GLU A 440 -19.17 -35.07 69.96
C GLU A 440 -18.98 -34.17 71.20
N THR A 441 -19.52 -32.95 71.22
CA THR A 441 -19.53 -32.11 72.44
C THR A 441 -20.33 -32.73 73.57
N HIS A 442 -21.51 -33.30 73.29
CA HIS A 442 -22.34 -33.98 74.29
C HIS A 442 -21.68 -35.27 74.82
N LEU A 443 -20.96 -36.02 73.96
CA LEU A 443 -20.14 -37.15 74.39
C LEU A 443 -18.99 -36.69 75.30
N TYR A 444 -18.30 -35.60 74.97
CA TYR A 444 -17.22 -35.05 75.80
C TYR A 444 -17.72 -34.55 77.17
N GLU A 445 -18.91 -33.93 77.22
CA GLU A 445 -19.59 -33.58 78.47
C GLU A 445 -19.95 -34.81 79.30
N LEU A 446 -20.51 -35.86 78.68
CA LEU A 446 -20.80 -37.13 79.35
C LEU A 446 -19.54 -37.83 79.86
N GLU A 447 -18.46 -37.86 79.08
CA GLU A 447 -17.17 -38.40 79.51
C GLU A 447 -16.60 -37.64 80.70
N ASN A 448 -16.65 -36.31 80.71
CA ASN A 448 -16.12 -35.52 81.82
C ASN A 448 -16.99 -35.64 83.07
N ARG A 449 -18.32 -35.74 82.90
CA ARG A 449 -19.25 -36.07 83.99
C ARG A 449 -18.99 -37.46 84.56
N PHE A 450 -18.69 -38.45 83.69
CA PHE A 450 -18.29 -39.80 84.10
C PHE A 450 -16.95 -39.79 84.84
N LYS A 451 -15.92 -39.11 84.32
CA LYS A 451 -14.60 -38.95 84.98
C LYS A 451 -14.76 -38.30 86.37
N THR A 452 -15.61 -37.28 86.49
CA THR A 452 -15.93 -36.62 87.76
C THR A 452 -16.66 -37.55 88.73
N LEU A 453 -17.67 -38.28 88.27
CA LEU A 453 -18.38 -39.27 89.09
C LEU A 453 -17.45 -40.39 89.55
N ASN A 454 -16.58 -40.89 88.67
CA ASN A 454 -15.60 -41.92 88.99
C ASN A 454 -14.60 -41.42 90.05
N MET A 455 -14.08 -40.19 89.89
CA MET A 455 -13.22 -39.55 90.89
C MET A 455 -13.95 -39.40 92.24
N ASN A 456 -15.23 -39.01 92.23
CA ASN A 456 -16.04 -38.92 93.45
C ASN A 456 -16.27 -40.29 94.10
N CYS A 457 -16.46 -41.36 93.31
CA CYS A 457 -16.53 -42.73 93.80
C CYS A 457 -15.21 -43.17 94.44
N THR A 458 -14.07 -43.00 93.77
CA THR A 458 -12.74 -43.30 94.33
C THR A 458 -12.48 -42.50 95.61
N THR A 459 -12.89 -41.22 95.66
CA THR A 459 -12.77 -40.38 96.86
C THR A 459 -13.67 -40.91 97.99
N ALA A 460 -14.89 -41.34 97.69
CA ALA A 460 -15.80 -41.95 98.67
C ALA A 460 -15.30 -43.32 99.16
N GLU A 461 -14.60 -44.09 98.33
CA GLU A 461 -13.91 -45.33 98.72
C GLU A 461 -12.75 -45.04 99.68
N VAL A 462 -11.92 -44.04 99.40
CA VAL A 462 -10.86 -43.57 100.30
C VAL A 462 -11.43 -43.11 101.65
N TYR A 463 -12.51 -42.31 101.66
CA TYR A 463 -13.19 -41.94 102.91
C TYR A 463 -13.75 -43.14 103.66
N ARG A 464 -14.40 -44.08 102.95
CA ARG A 464 -14.94 -45.32 103.54
C ARG A 464 -13.82 -46.17 104.16
N GLU A 465 -12.64 -46.23 103.56
CA GLU A 465 -11.49 -46.94 104.11
C GLU A 465 -10.89 -46.22 105.31
N SER A 466 -10.78 -44.88 105.29
CA SER A 466 -10.38 -44.09 106.47
C SER A 466 -11.34 -44.34 107.65
N TYR A 467 -12.65 -44.34 107.41
CA TYR A 467 -13.65 -44.64 108.45
C TYR A 467 -13.54 -46.08 108.99
N LYS A 468 -13.17 -47.08 108.18
CA LYS A 468 -12.87 -48.43 108.69
C LYS A 468 -11.64 -48.42 109.59
N GLN A 469 -10.56 -47.75 109.17
CA GLN A 469 -9.33 -47.66 109.96
C GLN A 469 -9.58 -46.96 111.30
N ASP A 470 -10.38 -45.89 111.32
CA ASP A 470 -10.74 -45.19 112.55
C ASP A 470 -11.69 -46.01 113.43
N LYS A 471 -12.66 -46.76 112.85
CA LYS A 471 -13.45 -47.75 113.60
C LYS A 471 -12.54 -48.81 114.25
N ALA A 472 -11.55 -49.32 113.52
CA ALA A 472 -10.61 -50.32 114.04
C ALA A 472 -9.76 -49.76 115.20
N LYS A 473 -9.23 -48.53 115.07
CA LYS A 473 -8.53 -47.81 116.16
C LYS A 473 -9.43 -47.65 117.40
N PHE A 474 -10.69 -47.27 117.20
CA PHE A 474 -11.67 -47.12 118.29
C PHE A 474 -11.98 -48.45 118.97
N HIS A 475 -12.16 -49.53 118.21
CA HIS A 475 -12.37 -50.87 118.77
C HIS A 475 -11.15 -51.32 119.61
N HIS A 476 -9.94 -51.11 119.09
CA HIS A 476 -8.70 -51.45 119.80
C HIS A 476 -8.47 -50.62 121.07
N PHE A 477 -8.96 -49.38 121.10
CA PHE A 477 -9.03 -48.58 122.32
C PHE A 477 -10.02 -49.17 123.35
N LEU A 478 -11.20 -49.62 122.91
CA LEU A 478 -12.21 -50.25 123.78
C LEU A 478 -11.73 -51.61 124.32
N GLU A 479 -11.08 -52.45 123.51
CA GLU A 479 -10.40 -53.68 123.94
C GLU A 479 -9.38 -53.39 125.05
N ARG A 480 -8.50 -52.39 124.83
CA ARG A 480 -7.50 -51.97 125.82
C ARG A 480 -8.13 -51.42 127.11
N LEU A 481 -9.29 -50.76 127.03
CA LEU A 481 -10.04 -50.32 128.21
C LEU A 481 -10.63 -51.52 128.98
N GLY A 482 -11.21 -52.49 128.26
CA GLY A 482 -11.71 -53.74 128.82
C GLY A 482 -10.63 -54.58 129.50
N SER A 483 -9.41 -54.56 128.97
CA SER A 483 -8.22 -55.16 129.57
C SER A 483 -7.89 -54.57 130.94
N ILE A 484 -7.74 -53.24 131.01
CA ILE A 484 -7.48 -52.50 132.27
C ILE A 484 -8.58 -52.76 133.31
N MET A 485 -9.84 -52.86 132.86
CA MET A 485 -11.02 -53.11 133.70
C MET A 485 -11.27 -54.59 134.03
N LYS A 486 -10.40 -55.50 133.56
CA LYS A 486 -10.48 -56.96 133.74
C LYS A 486 -11.85 -57.55 133.31
N ILE A 487 -12.30 -57.15 132.12
CA ILE A 487 -13.53 -57.64 131.46
C ILE A 487 -13.22 -58.76 130.44
N GLU A 488 -11.95 -58.99 130.10
CA GLU A 488 -11.49 -59.99 129.13
C GLU A 488 -12.10 -61.39 129.35
N ASN A 489 -12.25 -61.81 130.62
CA ASN A 489 -12.82 -63.11 130.99
C ASN A 489 -14.37 -63.14 131.02
N ILE A 490 -15.05 -62.03 130.72
CA ILE A 490 -16.52 -61.92 130.68
C ILE A 490 -17.00 -61.60 129.26
N SER A 491 -16.26 -60.78 128.50
CA SER A 491 -16.59 -60.48 127.10
C SER A 491 -16.48 -61.71 126.21
N ASN A 492 -15.46 -62.55 126.43
CA ASN A 492 -15.23 -63.77 125.64
C ASN A 492 -16.24 -64.89 125.96
N ASP A 493 -16.67 -65.03 127.22
CA ASP A 493 -17.62 -66.08 127.64
C ASP A 493 -19.08 -65.79 127.24
N LEU A 494 -19.39 -64.55 126.82
CA LEU A 494 -20.76 -64.14 126.47
C LEU A 494 -20.95 -63.67 125.01
N GLY A 495 -19.87 -63.55 124.23
CA GLY A 495 -19.93 -63.28 122.79
C GLY A 495 -20.44 -61.89 122.37
N TYR A 496 -20.55 -60.94 123.29
CA TYR A 496 -20.90 -59.55 122.99
C TYR A 496 -19.65 -58.74 122.59
N GLU A 497 -19.75 -57.95 121.51
CA GLU A 497 -18.73 -56.96 121.16
C GLU A 497 -18.55 -55.93 122.30
N LEU A 498 -17.31 -55.50 122.53
CA LEU A 498 -16.95 -54.47 123.51
C LEU A 498 -17.49 -53.08 123.13
N ASN A 499 -18.75 -52.84 123.48
CA ASN A 499 -19.45 -51.55 123.41
C ASN A 499 -19.14 -50.71 124.67
N PRO A 500 -18.90 -49.38 124.58
CA PRO A 500 -18.82 -48.48 125.73
C PRO A 500 -19.91 -48.65 126.80
N ASP A 501 -21.14 -49.06 126.45
CA ASP A 501 -22.20 -49.36 127.43
C ASP A 501 -21.81 -50.48 128.42
N VAL A 502 -21.12 -51.51 127.95
CA VAL A 502 -20.65 -52.65 128.76
C VAL A 502 -19.50 -52.22 129.69
N LEU A 503 -18.61 -51.35 129.19
CA LEU A 503 -17.55 -50.73 129.98
C LEU A 503 -18.14 -49.83 131.09
N LEU A 504 -19.13 -49.00 130.77
CA LEU A 504 -19.84 -48.15 131.74
C LEU A 504 -20.45 -48.96 132.89
N GLN A 505 -21.20 -50.03 132.59
CA GLN A 505 -21.76 -50.90 133.63
C GLN A 505 -20.67 -51.52 134.52
N ARG A 506 -19.48 -51.82 133.98
CA ARG A 506 -18.35 -52.30 134.78
C ARG A 506 -17.75 -51.20 135.69
N VAL A 507 -17.69 -49.95 135.24
CA VAL A 507 -17.28 -48.82 136.12
C VAL A 507 -18.22 -48.75 137.32
N GLU A 508 -19.54 -48.81 137.09
CA GLU A 508 -20.55 -48.76 138.16
C GLU A 508 -20.45 -49.96 139.11
N GLN A 509 -20.19 -51.17 138.61
CA GLN A 509 -19.95 -52.35 139.44
C GLN A 509 -18.72 -52.20 140.34
N LEU A 510 -17.57 -51.82 139.77
CA LEU A 510 -16.32 -51.67 140.52
C LEU A 510 -16.46 -50.56 141.57
N MET A 511 -17.05 -49.43 141.20
CA MET A 511 -17.32 -48.30 142.11
C MET A 511 -18.25 -48.69 143.28
N LYS A 512 -19.26 -49.55 143.05
CA LYS A 512 -20.09 -50.12 144.15
C LYS A 512 -19.29 -51.02 145.10
N ILE A 513 -18.36 -51.82 144.59
CA ILE A 513 -17.49 -52.68 145.41
C ILE A 513 -16.55 -51.82 146.27
N GLU A 514 -15.95 -50.78 145.67
CA GLU A 514 -15.10 -49.80 146.35
C GLU A 514 -15.82 -49.10 147.51
N ILE A 515 -17.04 -48.61 147.26
CA ILE A 515 -17.89 -47.93 148.26
C ILE A 515 -18.21 -48.85 149.46
N ASN A 516 -18.56 -50.12 149.20
CA ASN A 516 -18.85 -51.07 150.27
C ASN A 516 -17.60 -51.39 151.11
N SER A 517 -16.45 -51.59 150.48
CA SER A 517 -15.16 -51.81 151.15
C SER A 517 -14.80 -50.67 152.12
N ILE A 518 -15.05 -49.42 151.71
CA ILE A 518 -14.82 -48.22 152.54
C ILE A 518 -15.77 -48.19 153.76
N ILE A 519 -17.01 -48.64 153.62
CA ILE A 519 -17.97 -48.74 154.73
C ILE A 519 -17.51 -49.77 155.77
N ASP A 520 -17.07 -50.96 155.33
CA ASP A 520 -16.58 -52.02 156.21
C ASP A 520 -15.30 -51.60 156.96
N GLN A 521 -14.35 -50.95 156.26
CA GLN A 521 -13.17 -50.36 156.89
C GLN A 521 -13.54 -49.33 157.97
N LYS A 522 -14.55 -48.48 157.70
CA LYS A 522 -15.01 -47.45 158.65
C LYS A 522 -15.62 -48.06 159.92
N THR A 523 -16.41 -49.12 159.81
CA THR A 523 -16.92 -49.86 160.98
C THR A 523 -15.83 -50.61 161.75
N SER A 524 -14.86 -51.19 161.06
CA SER A 524 -13.69 -51.84 161.68
C SER A 524 -12.86 -50.83 162.49
N THR A 525 -12.58 -49.67 161.90
CA THR A 525 -11.84 -48.57 162.55
C THR A 525 -12.53 -48.07 163.82
N TYR A 526 -13.86 -47.91 163.79
CA TYR A 526 -14.63 -47.43 164.95
C TYR A 526 -14.58 -48.43 166.13
N ASN A 527 -14.65 -49.73 165.84
CA ASN A 527 -14.51 -50.79 166.84
C ASN A 527 -13.09 -50.87 167.43
N LEU A 528 -12.06 -50.65 166.61
CA LEU A 528 -10.67 -50.56 167.07
C LEU A 528 -10.44 -49.34 167.97
N GLN A 529 -10.96 -48.17 167.60
CA GLN A 529 -10.89 -46.95 168.43
C GLN A 529 -11.52 -47.16 169.80
N ARG A 530 -12.71 -47.78 169.88
CA ARG A 530 -13.38 -48.10 171.15
C ARG A 530 -12.53 -49.02 172.05
N LYS A 531 -11.82 -49.98 171.45
CA LYS A 531 -10.94 -50.91 172.18
C LYS A 531 -9.62 -50.26 172.61
N ILE A 532 -9.09 -49.32 171.84
CA ILE A 532 -7.93 -48.49 172.21
C ILE A 532 -8.26 -47.61 173.43
N GLN A 533 -9.46 -47.03 173.51
CA GLN A 533 -9.87 -46.19 174.64
C GLN A 533 -9.88 -46.99 175.97
N GLN A 534 -10.46 -48.20 175.99
CA GLN A 534 -10.46 -49.05 177.18
C GLN A 534 -9.05 -49.50 177.60
N LEU A 535 -8.14 -49.71 176.63
CA LEU A 535 -6.75 -50.04 176.92
C LEU A 535 -5.94 -48.83 177.43
N LYS A 536 -6.27 -47.60 177.02
CA LYS A 536 -5.71 -46.38 177.61
C LYS A 536 -6.09 -46.22 179.09
N GLU A 537 -7.36 -46.39 179.43
CA GLU A 537 -7.85 -46.23 180.81
C GLU A 537 -7.27 -47.30 181.76
N GLN A 538 -6.98 -48.51 181.26
CA GLN A 538 -6.22 -49.52 182.01
C GLN A 538 -4.72 -49.20 182.13
N MET A 539 -4.15 -48.49 181.16
CA MET A 539 -2.75 -48.06 181.16
C MET A 539 -2.54 -46.90 182.12
N GLU A 540 -3.38 -45.86 182.10
CA GLU A 540 -3.30 -44.73 183.05
C GLU A 540 -3.41 -45.18 184.52
N ASN A 541 -4.27 -46.16 184.83
CA ASN A 541 -4.33 -46.74 186.17
C ASN A 541 -3.04 -47.47 186.58
N LYS A 542 -2.31 -48.06 185.62
CA LYS A 542 -0.99 -48.68 185.86
C LYS A 542 0.14 -47.65 185.89
N ASP A 543 0.06 -46.59 185.10
CA ASP A 543 1.03 -45.48 185.13
C ASP A 543 0.93 -44.70 186.44
N LEU A 544 -0.27 -44.45 186.98
CA LEU A 544 -0.44 -43.85 188.32
C LEU A 544 0.17 -44.73 189.42
N HIS A 545 0.08 -46.06 189.29
CA HIS A 545 0.71 -47.00 190.21
C HIS A 545 2.24 -47.06 190.02
N LEU A 546 2.72 -46.97 188.77
CA LEU A 546 4.13 -46.84 188.44
C LEU A 546 4.73 -45.53 188.94
N ASP A 547 4.00 -44.41 188.95
CA ASP A 547 4.50 -43.13 189.46
C ASP A 547 4.56 -43.08 190.99
N LEU A 548 3.63 -43.77 191.67
CA LEU A 548 3.75 -44.05 193.11
C LEU A 548 4.98 -44.92 193.44
N LEU A 549 5.30 -45.90 192.58
CA LEU A 549 6.52 -46.69 192.70
C LEU A 549 7.78 -45.88 192.34
N ARG A 550 7.78 -45.11 191.25
CA ARG A 550 8.89 -44.27 190.78
C ARG A 550 9.26 -43.19 191.80
N LYS A 551 8.28 -42.53 192.43
CA LYS A 551 8.57 -41.58 193.53
C LYS A 551 9.22 -42.26 194.74
N LYS A 552 8.84 -43.51 195.02
CA LYS A 552 9.43 -44.31 196.10
C LYS A 552 10.82 -44.87 195.73
N VAL A 553 11.08 -45.10 194.44
CA VAL A 553 12.41 -45.43 193.91
C VAL A 553 13.31 -44.20 193.92
N LEU A 554 12.87 -43.05 193.40
CA LEU A 554 13.62 -41.78 193.44
C LEU A 554 14.07 -41.42 194.86
N ALA A 555 13.17 -41.48 195.86
CA ALA A 555 13.55 -41.23 197.26
C ALA A 555 14.56 -42.23 197.84
N LEU A 556 14.72 -43.42 197.25
CA LEU A 556 15.75 -44.41 197.60
C LEU A 556 17.02 -44.27 196.74
N GLU A 557 16.90 -43.73 195.53
CA GLU A 557 18.02 -43.50 194.61
C GLU A 557 18.73 -42.17 194.86
N GLU A 558 18.05 -41.12 195.33
CA GLU A 558 18.70 -39.91 195.85
C GLU A 558 19.59 -40.25 197.06
N GLY A 559 19.10 -41.10 197.97
CA GLY A 559 19.88 -41.67 199.07
C GLY A 559 21.00 -42.64 198.65
N ARG A 560 21.05 -43.05 197.37
CA ARG A 560 22.10 -43.90 196.80
C ARG A 560 23.11 -43.11 195.98
N SER A 561 22.66 -42.14 195.17
CA SER A 561 23.53 -41.27 194.35
C SER A 561 24.48 -40.50 195.25
N ALA A 562 23.96 -39.84 196.30
CA ALA A 562 24.77 -39.11 197.27
C ALA A 562 25.86 -39.97 197.96
N LYS A 563 25.73 -41.31 197.94
CA LYS A 563 26.78 -42.23 198.39
C LYS A 563 27.80 -42.54 197.28
N THR A 564 27.34 -42.87 196.07
CA THR A 564 28.23 -43.17 194.93
C THR A 564 29.00 -41.94 194.42
N ASP A 565 28.43 -40.75 194.55
CA ASP A 565 29.09 -39.49 194.15
C ASP A 565 30.25 -39.16 195.13
N LEU A 566 30.04 -39.38 196.44
CA LEU A 566 31.12 -39.32 197.45
C LEU A 566 32.20 -40.40 197.25
N GLU A 567 31.80 -41.65 196.95
CA GLU A 567 32.74 -42.74 196.64
C GLU A 567 33.58 -42.41 195.40
N ARG A 568 32.99 -41.75 194.40
CA ARG A 568 33.69 -41.35 193.17
C ARG A 568 34.62 -40.15 193.37
N GLU A 569 34.22 -39.11 194.10
CA GLU A 569 35.11 -37.99 194.43
C GLU A 569 36.35 -38.49 195.20
N ILE A 570 36.20 -39.47 196.08
CA ILE A 570 37.32 -40.09 196.80
C ILE A 570 38.30 -40.77 195.82
N ASP A 571 37.81 -41.61 194.90
CA ASP A 571 38.69 -42.30 193.93
C ASP A 571 39.35 -41.34 192.94
N ASP A 572 38.61 -40.37 192.39
CA ASP A 572 39.16 -39.37 191.46
C ASP A 572 40.20 -38.47 192.17
N HIS A 573 39.99 -38.09 193.44
CA HIS A 573 41.01 -37.38 194.23
C HIS A 573 42.24 -38.25 194.57
N VAL A 574 42.08 -39.55 194.87
CA VAL A 574 43.21 -40.47 195.11
C VAL A 574 44.05 -40.65 193.84
N ILE A 575 43.42 -40.78 192.67
CA ILE A 575 44.10 -40.90 191.37
C ILE A 575 44.78 -39.59 190.98
N LEU A 576 44.11 -38.44 191.13
CA LEU A 576 44.67 -37.13 190.83
C LEU A 576 45.85 -36.78 191.74
N SER A 577 45.77 -37.12 193.03
CA SER A 577 46.85 -36.94 194.00
C SER A 577 48.09 -37.78 193.65
N ARG A 578 47.92 -39.05 193.24
CA ARG A 578 49.04 -39.87 192.73
C ARG A 578 49.66 -39.28 191.47
N LYS A 579 48.86 -38.80 190.51
CA LYS A 579 49.37 -38.12 189.30
C LYS A 579 50.14 -36.84 189.64
N MET A 580 49.61 -36.01 190.54
CA MET A 580 50.29 -34.79 190.98
C MET A 580 51.59 -35.11 191.74
N LYS A 581 51.61 -36.14 192.58
CA LYS A 581 52.85 -36.55 193.28
C LYS A 581 53.95 -36.95 192.30
N LEU A 582 53.64 -37.82 191.32
CA LEU A 582 54.60 -38.20 190.26
C LEU A 582 55.02 -36.99 189.40
N LYS A 583 54.13 -36.03 189.17
CA LYS A 583 54.46 -34.80 188.43
C LYS A 583 55.34 -33.84 189.25
N VAL A 584 55.14 -33.77 190.56
CA VAL A 584 55.99 -33.01 191.49
C VAL A 584 57.36 -33.67 191.65
N GLU A 585 57.44 -35.00 191.70
CA GLU A 585 58.71 -35.74 191.70
C GLU A 585 59.49 -35.48 190.39
N SER A 586 58.82 -35.57 189.24
CA SER A 586 59.38 -35.21 187.92
C SER A 586 59.83 -33.74 187.81
N LEU A 587 59.07 -32.78 188.33
CA LEU A 587 59.44 -31.36 188.33
C LEU A 587 60.53 -31.04 189.36
N THR A 588 60.59 -31.77 190.48
CA THR A 588 61.69 -31.67 191.45
C THR A 588 63.01 -32.15 190.84
N GLN A 589 62.96 -33.15 189.97
CA GLN A 589 64.11 -33.59 189.19
C GLN A 589 64.56 -32.50 188.20
N GLN A 590 63.66 -31.94 187.40
CA GLN A 590 63.99 -30.81 186.48
C GLN A 590 64.47 -29.54 187.20
N VAL A 591 63.93 -29.21 188.39
CA VAL A 591 64.39 -28.04 189.17
C VAL A 591 65.76 -28.29 189.81
N ASN A 592 66.14 -29.54 190.10
CA ASN A 592 67.50 -29.86 190.53
C ASN A 592 68.49 -29.90 189.33
N GLU A 593 68.04 -30.28 188.13
CA GLU A 593 68.81 -30.13 186.89
C GLU A 593 69.07 -28.64 186.60
N LEU A 594 68.04 -27.79 186.66
CA LEU A 594 68.17 -26.33 186.47
C LEU A 594 68.91 -25.61 187.61
N ARG A 595 68.94 -26.17 188.83
CA ARG A 595 69.85 -25.71 189.89
C ARG A 595 71.30 -25.87 189.46
N ASN A 596 71.65 -27.01 188.87
CA ASN A 596 73.01 -27.31 188.44
C ASN A 596 73.40 -26.52 187.19
N GLU A 597 72.47 -26.36 186.23
CA GLU A 597 72.74 -25.62 185.00
C GLU A 597 72.88 -24.10 185.26
N ASN A 598 72.10 -23.51 186.16
CA ASN A 598 72.19 -22.07 186.46
C ASN A 598 73.35 -21.72 187.41
N THR A 599 73.78 -22.63 188.31
CA THR A 599 75.07 -22.47 189.00
C THR A 599 76.28 -22.59 188.06
N GLN A 600 76.09 -23.18 186.87
CA GLN A 600 77.11 -23.29 185.82
C GLN A 600 77.06 -22.14 184.79
N LEU A 601 75.89 -21.54 184.53
CA LEU A 601 75.70 -20.47 183.54
C LEU A 601 75.81 -19.04 184.07
N LYS A 602 75.71 -18.81 185.40
CA LYS A 602 75.99 -17.47 185.98
C LYS A 602 77.24 -17.37 186.85
N SER A 603 77.94 -18.46 187.13
CA SER A 603 79.39 -18.41 187.35
C SER A 603 80.11 -17.87 186.10
N GLN A 604 79.62 -18.17 184.90
CA GLN A 604 80.11 -17.57 183.64
C GLN A 604 79.74 -16.08 183.48
N HIS A 605 78.82 -15.53 184.29
CA HIS A 605 78.43 -14.12 184.23
C HIS A 605 79.00 -13.26 185.37
N THR A 606 79.57 -13.87 186.42
CA THR A 606 80.52 -13.16 187.31
C THR A 606 81.80 -12.75 186.58
N ASP A 607 82.19 -13.48 185.54
CA ASP A 607 83.48 -13.29 184.87
C ASP A 607 83.40 -12.27 183.72
N ASP A 608 82.36 -12.34 182.86
CA ASP A 608 82.45 -11.81 181.49
C ASP A 608 81.99 -10.34 181.27
N HIS A 609 81.52 -9.62 182.29
CA HIS A 609 81.33 -8.16 182.16
C HIS A 609 81.70 -7.30 183.37
N THR A 610 82.61 -7.81 184.20
CA THR A 610 83.53 -6.97 185.00
C THR A 610 84.48 -6.13 184.11
N LEU A 611 84.52 -6.41 182.80
CA LEU A 611 85.58 -6.02 181.86
C LEU A 611 85.47 -4.63 181.20
N LYS A 612 84.31 -3.96 181.20
CA LYS A 612 84.18 -2.56 180.72
C LYS A 612 83.17 -1.75 181.57
N GLY A 613 83.55 -1.19 182.72
CA GLY A 613 84.86 -1.27 183.37
C GLY A 613 85.66 0.03 183.27
N ARG A 614 86.28 0.31 182.11
CA ARG A 614 87.22 1.43 181.91
C ARG A 614 87.14 1.96 180.47
N LEU A 615 87.11 3.29 180.34
CA LEU A 615 87.13 4.10 179.09
C LEU A 615 85.87 3.92 178.20
N VAL A 616 85.32 4.97 177.59
CA VAL A 616 85.71 6.40 177.56
C VAL A 616 84.85 7.20 178.54
#